data_AF-A0A934H2K9-F1
#
_entry.id   AF-A0A934H2K9-F1
#
_cell.length_a   1.000
_cell.length_b   1.000
_cell.length_c   1.000
_cell.angle_alpha   90.00
_cell.angle_beta   90.00
_cell.angle_gamma   90.00
#
_symmetry.space_group_name_H-M   'P 1'
#
loop_
_entity.id
_entity.type
_entity.pdbx_description
1 polymer ?
#
loop_
_entity_poly.entity_id
_entity_poly.type
_entity_poly.pdbx_seq_one_letter_code
_entity_poly.pdbx_strand_id
1 'polypeptide(L)' 'GMPPVVVHPALNKELKTQLRNLFLTMDQDPRGMVILDDLIIDRFVLANDADYDSIRKMVAAVRK' A
#
# COMPACT_ATOMS: atom_id res chain seq x y z
N GLY A 1 5.56 9.00 -5.46
CA GLY A 1 4.38 8.39 -4.81
C GLY A 1 4.81 7.79 -3.50
N MET A 2 3.90 7.65 -2.54
CA MET A 2 4.15 6.87 -1.33
C MET A 2 4.40 5.40 -1.73
N PRO A 3 5.40 4.72 -1.15
CA PRO A 3 5.63 3.31 -1.44
C PRO A 3 4.38 2.48 -1.08
N PRO A 4 4.11 1.38 -1.80
CA PRO A 4 2.94 0.57 -1.55
C PRO A 4 3.18 -0.27 -0.29
N VAL A 5 2.10 -0.72 0.34
CA VAL A 5 2.20 -1.80 1.33
C VAL A 5 2.41 -3.12 0.57
N VAL A 6 3.59 -3.72 0.74
CA VAL A 6 3.95 -5.01 0.12
C VAL A 6 3.93 -6.14 1.13
N VAL A 7 3.56 -7.33 0.68
CA VAL A 7 3.58 -8.55 1.50
C VAL A 7 4.28 -9.66 0.75
N HIS A 8 4.79 -10.65 1.48
CA HIS A 8 5.37 -11.85 0.89
C HIS A 8 4.30 -12.60 0.05
N PRO A 9 4.64 -13.14 -1.15
CA PRO A 9 3.67 -13.82 -2.01
C PRO A 9 3.05 -15.07 -1.37
N ALA A 10 3.74 -15.72 -0.44
CA ALA A 10 3.26 -16.88 0.30
C ALA A 10 2.51 -16.54 1.62
N LEU A 11 2.21 -15.26 1.89
CA LEU A 11 1.41 -14.88 3.05
C LEU A 11 0.03 -15.57 2.98
N ASN A 12 -0.46 -16.04 4.13
CA ASN A 12 -1.80 -16.60 4.26
C ASN A 12 -2.86 -15.63 3.67
N LYS A 13 -3.80 -16.17 2.87
CA LYS A 13 -4.77 -15.39 2.09
C LYS A 13 -5.79 -14.69 2.97
N GLU A 14 -6.21 -15.35 4.05
CA GLU A 14 -7.16 -14.81 5.02
C GLU A 14 -6.54 -13.62 5.75
N LEU A 15 -5.31 -13.79 6.25
CA LEU A 15 -4.52 -12.72 6.87
C LEU A 15 -4.29 -11.55 5.91
N LYS A 16 -3.94 -11.83 4.65
CA LYS A 16 -3.80 -10.78 3.62
C LYS A 16 -5.09 -9.98 3.45
N THR A 17 -6.24 -10.66 3.48
CA THR A 17 -7.55 -10.02 3.34
C THR A 17 -7.90 -9.19 4.58
N GLN A 18 -7.61 -9.71 5.78
CA GLN A 18 -7.80 -8.99 7.04
C GLN A 18 -6.96 -7.70 7.09
N LEU A 19 -5.67 -7.78 6.76
CA LEU A 19 -4.79 -6.61 6.70
C LEU A 19 -5.27 -5.59 5.66
N ARG A 20 -5.66 -6.05 4.47
CA ARG A 20 -6.20 -5.15 3.44
C ARG A 20 -7.43 -4.41 3.94
N ASN A 21 -8.40 -5.11 4.51
CA ASN A 21 -9.62 -4.49 5.01
C ASN A 21 -9.31 -3.49 6.12
N LEU A 22 -8.44 -3.86 7.07
CA LEU A 22 -7.99 -2.99 8.14
C LEU A 22 -7.42 -1.66 7.62
N PHE A 23 -6.51 -1.71 6.62
CA PHE A 23 -5.94 -0.49 6.06
C PHE A 23 -6.97 0.35 5.30
N LEU A 24 -7.83 -0.28 4.50
CA LEU A 24 -8.84 0.41 3.67
C LEU A 24 -9.97 1.06 4.48
N THR A 25 -10.18 0.65 5.72
CA THR A 25 -11.18 1.24 6.62
C THR A 25 -10.55 1.97 7.80
N MET A 26 -9.22 2.22 7.76
CA MET A 26 -8.50 2.86 8.86
C MET A 26 -8.96 4.31 9.07
N ASP A 27 -9.38 4.98 8.00
CA ASP A 27 -9.98 6.32 8.00
C ASP A 27 -11.41 6.34 8.58
N GLN A 28 -11.96 5.19 9.00
CA GLN A 28 -13.29 5.07 9.61
C GLN A 28 -13.22 4.73 11.11
N ASP A 29 -12.04 4.38 11.64
CA ASP A 29 -11.80 4.16 13.07
C ASP A 29 -11.08 5.38 13.66
N PRO A 30 -11.59 6.02 14.72
CA PRO A 30 -10.92 7.14 15.39
C PRO A 30 -9.47 6.85 15.79
N ARG A 31 -9.14 5.61 16.16
CA ARG A 31 -7.76 5.19 16.47
C ARG A 31 -6.92 5.07 15.21
N GLY A 32 -7.54 4.66 14.10
CA GLY A 32 -6.90 4.60 12.79
C GLY A 32 -6.57 5.99 12.26
N MET A 33 -7.47 6.96 12.43
CA MET A 33 -7.23 8.37 12.06
C MET A 33 -5.99 8.95 12.76
N VAL A 34 -5.80 8.68 14.05
CA VAL A 34 -4.58 9.13 14.77
C VAL A 34 -3.31 8.56 14.14
N ILE A 35 -3.33 7.30 13.73
CA ILE A 35 -2.18 6.67 13.04
C ILE A 35 -1.96 7.29 11.66
N LEU A 36 -3.03 7.58 10.93
CA LEU A 36 -2.96 8.21 9.61
C LEU A 36 -2.38 9.63 9.68
N ASP A 37 -2.78 10.40 10.70
CA ASP A 37 -2.24 11.74 10.98
C ASP A 37 -0.73 11.67 11.30
N ASP A 38 -0.30 10.73 12.14
CA ASP A 38 1.12 10.50 12.45
C ASP A 38 1.94 10.11 11.20
N LEU A 39 1.32 9.41 10.25
CA LEU A 39 1.91 9.03 8.97
C LEU A 39 1.80 10.13 7.89
N ILE A 40 1.09 11.22 8.17
CA ILE A 40 0.86 12.35 7.27
C ILE A 40 0.19 11.89 5.96
N ILE A 41 -0.83 11.04 6.08
CA ILE A 41 -1.64 10.56 4.95
C ILE A 41 -3.13 10.56 5.26
N ASP A 42 -3.96 10.77 4.24
CA ASP A 42 -5.41 10.85 4.44
C ASP A 42 -6.05 9.46 4.62
N ARG A 43 -5.61 8.47 3.84
CA ARG A 43 -6.15 7.09 3.83
C ARG A 43 -5.29 6.15 3.00
N PHE A 44 -5.50 4.86 3.19
CA PHE A 44 -5.04 3.85 2.24
C PHE A 44 -6.04 3.64 1.12
N VAL A 45 -5.54 3.33 -0.08
CA VAL A 45 -6.35 2.98 -1.25
C VAL A 45 -5.83 1.68 -1.87
N LEU A 46 -6.64 1.04 -2.71
CA LEU A 46 -6.17 -0.09 -3.50
C LEU A 46 -5.07 0.36 -4.47
N ALA A 47 -3.91 -0.26 -4.37
CA ALA A 47 -2.82 -0.05 -5.32
C ALA A 47 -3.13 -0.71 -6.67
N ASN A 48 -2.77 -0.04 -7.75
CA ASN A 48 -2.75 -0.64 -9.09
C ASN A 48 -1.30 -1.00 -9.44
N ASP A 49 -1.09 -2.21 -9.96
CA ASP A 49 0.25 -2.66 -10.38
C ASP A 49 0.86 -1.72 -11.44
N ALA A 50 0.01 -1.17 -12.32
CA ALA A 50 0.42 -0.22 -13.36
C ALA A 50 1.01 1.09 -12.80
N ASP A 51 0.71 1.45 -11.54
CA ASP A 51 1.28 2.65 -10.91
C ASP A 51 2.82 2.59 -10.83
N TYR A 52 3.39 1.37 -10.88
CA TYR A 52 4.84 1.12 -10.83
C TYR A 52 5.52 1.13 -12.19
N ASP A 53 4.78 1.22 -13.30
CA ASP A 53 5.33 1.08 -14.65
C ASP A 53 6.36 2.16 -14.98
N SER A 54 6.20 3.37 -14.46
CA SER A 54 7.16 4.47 -14.65
C SER A 54 8.55 4.11 -14.09
N ILE A 55 8.60 3.57 -12.87
CA ILE A 55 9.84 3.14 -12.21
C ILE A 55 10.41 1.90 -12.89
N ARG A 56 9.57 0.95 -13.32
CA ARG A 56 10.03 -0.22 -14.09
C ARG A 56 10.76 0.18 -15.37
N LYS A 57 10.22 1.16 -16.10
CA LYS A 57 10.85 1.70 -17.32
C LYS A 57 12.19 2.37 -17.01
N MET A 58 12.27 3.17 -15.95
CA MET A 58 13.51 3.82 -15.52
C MET A 58 14.59 2.79 -15.18
N VAL A 59 14.25 1.74 -14.40
CA VAL A 59 15.19 0.67 -14.04
C VAL A 59 15.67 -0.09 -15.28
N ALA A 60 14.78 -0.37 -16.23
CA ALA A 60 15.16 -1.04 -17.49
C ALA A 60 16.11 -0.20 -18.34
N ALA A 61 16.00 1.13 -18.31
CA ALA A 61 16.90 2.03 -19.03
C ALA A 61 18.31 2.09 -18.44
N VAL A 62 18.45 1.97 -17.11
CA VAL A 62 19.74 2.02 -16.40
C VAL A 62 20.48 0.68 -16.38
N ARG A 63 19.76 -0.44 -16.49
CA ARG A 63 20.34 -1.80 -16.50
C ARG A 63 20.83 -2.27 -17.88
N LYS A 64 20.72 -1.42 -18.91
CA LYS A 64 21.36 -1.64 -20.21
C LYS A 64 22.85 -1.32 -20.12
#